data_AF-A0A672SES5-F1
#
_entry.id   AF-A0A672SES5-F1
#
_cell.length_a   1.000
_cell.length_b   1.000
_cell.length_c   1.000
_cell.angle_alpha   90.00
_cell.angle_beta   90.00
_cell.angle_gamma   90.00
#
_symmetry.space_group_name_H-M   'P 1'
#
loop_
_entity.id
_entity.type
_entity.pdbx_description
1 polymer ?
#
loop_
_entity_poly.entity_id
_entity_poly.type
_entity_poly.pdbx_seq_one_letter_code
_entity_poly.pdbx_strand_id
1 'polypeptide(L)'
;MSDTEDVMDEGDIQKKRQEKDLAELQSLIQAHFLQRRKDEELIALVNRIEKRRAKRAEQQASGQTRCEFLERKKQDEDAIHAKKKKALTNMTHQYVGIQQKSEGRKGAKKQTKREKKKKILADRRKPLSVDHLNDDKLTDKANELWQCLMQLEAEKYDLNEKLKRQKYDVTTTFTYLQVAFETAKGRGKGKMGGRLR
;
A
#
# COMPACT_ATOMS: atom_id res chain seq x y z
N MET A 1 -36.27 -0.29 -92.66
CA MET A 1 -35.81 -1.37 -91.77
C MET A 1 -34.34 -1.58 -92.06
N SER A 2 -33.49 -1.19 -91.13
CA SER A 2 -32.10 -1.62 -91.05
C SER A 2 -31.64 -1.27 -89.63
N ASP A 3 -32.00 -2.17 -88.73
CA ASP A 3 -31.55 -2.20 -87.34
C ASP A 3 -30.03 -2.26 -87.33
N THR A 4 -29.40 -1.22 -86.80
CA THR A 4 -27.96 -1.25 -86.50
C THR A 4 -27.84 -1.89 -85.14
N GLU A 5 -27.78 -3.22 -85.11
CA GLU A 5 -27.50 -3.97 -83.90
C GLU A 5 -26.15 -3.50 -83.33
N ASP A 6 -26.22 -2.89 -82.16
CA ASP A 6 -25.09 -2.45 -81.36
C ASP A 6 -24.36 -3.70 -80.85
N VAL A 7 -23.45 -4.22 -81.66
CA VAL A 7 -22.58 -5.35 -81.29
C VAL A 7 -21.62 -4.82 -80.24
N MET A 8 -22.02 -4.91 -78.96
CA MET A 8 -21.15 -4.58 -77.83
C MET A 8 -19.86 -5.39 -77.95
N ASP A 9 -18.74 -4.68 -78.14
CA ASP A 9 -17.40 -5.26 -78.22
C ASP A 9 -17.11 -6.03 -76.93
N GLU A 10 -16.90 -7.34 -77.05
CA GLU A 10 -16.70 -8.26 -75.93
C GLU A 10 -15.44 -7.90 -75.11
N GLY A 11 -14.49 -7.19 -75.74
CA GLY A 11 -13.33 -6.58 -75.08
C GLY A 11 -13.70 -5.44 -74.12
N ASP A 12 -14.70 -4.62 -74.45
CA ASP A 12 -15.18 -3.55 -73.56
C ASP A 12 -15.90 -4.11 -72.33
N ILE A 13 -16.57 -5.27 -72.47
CA ILE A 13 -17.21 -5.96 -71.36
C ILE A 13 -16.15 -6.49 -70.38
N GLN A 14 -15.09 -7.11 -70.90
CA GLN A 14 -13.99 -7.61 -70.07
C GLN A 14 -13.24 -6.48 -69.35
N LYS A 15 -12.99 -5.37 -70.05
CA LYS A 15 -12.35 -4.19 -69.45
C LYS A 15 -13.19 -3.56 -68.33
N LYS A 16 -14.49 -3.36 -68.57
CA LYS A 16 -15.42 -2.86 -67.54
C LYS A 16 -15.54 -3.80 -66.34
N ARG A 17 -15.48 -5.12 -66.57
CA ARG A 17 -15.44 -6.11 -65.49
C ARG A 17 -14.16 -5.99 -64.66
N GLN A 18 -13.00 -5.90 -65.30
CA GLN A 18 -11.71 -5.73 -64.60
C GLN A 18 -11.65 -4.41 -63.83
N GLU A 19 -12.14 -3.31 -64.41
CA GLU A 19 -12.20 -2.01 -63.73
C GLU A 19 -13.11 -2.05 -62.50
N LYS A 20 -14.26 -2.74 -62.59
CA LYS A 20 -15.18 -2.94 -61.46
C LYS A 20 -14.55 -3.80 -60.36
N ASP A 21 -13.95 -4.93 -60.73
CA ASP A 21 -13.29 -5.83 -59.78
C ASP A 21 -12.12 -5.11 -59.06
N LEU A 22 -11.39 -4.26 -59.78
CA LEU A 22 -10.29 -3.46 -59.22
C LEU A 22 -10.81 -2.36 -58.28
N ALA A 23 -11.90 -1.68 -58.62
CA ALA A 23 -12.54 -0.69 -57.76
C ALA A 23 -13.13 -1.32 -56.49
N GLU A 24 -13.76 -2.49 -56.61
CA GLU A 24 -14.28 -3.26 -55.47
C GLU A 24 -13.14 -3.70 -54.54
N LEU A 25 -12.03 -4.20 -55.10
CA LEU A 25 -10.85 -4.57 -54.32
C LEU A 25 -10.26 -3.38 -53.56
N GLN A 26 -10.13 -2.21 -54.21
CA GLN A 26 -9.65 -1.00 -53.57
C GLN A 26 -10.59 -0.53 -52.44
N SER A 27 -11.90 -0.59 -52.65
CA SER A 27 -12.90 -0.27 -51.63
C SER A 27 -12.80 -1.21 -50.42
N LEU A 28 -12.65 -2.52 -50.66
CA LEU A 28 -12.50 -3.53 -49.61
C LEU A 28 -11.22 -3.31 -48.78
N ILE A 29 -10.11 -2.99 -49.45
CA ILE A 29 -8.84 -2.67 -48.80
C ILE A 29 -8.98 -1.42 -47.91
N GLN A 30 -9.59 -0.35 -48.42
CA GLN A 30 -9.83 0.86 -47.63
C GLN A 30 -10.74 0.59 -46.43
N ALA A 31 -11.82 -0.15 -46.62
CA ALA A 31 -12.71 -0.55 -45.53
C ALA A 31 -11.96 -1.35 -44.45
N HIS A 32 -11.09 -2.29 -44.84
CA HIS A 32 -10.28 -3.05 -43.88
C HIS A 32 -9.35 -2.14 -43.07
N PHE A 33 -8.63 -1.21 -43.69
CA PHE A 33 -7.72 -0.32 -42.96
C PHE A 33 -8.46 0.64 -42.03
N LEU A 34 -9.61 1.17 -42.47
CA LEU A 34 -10.45 2.02 -41.63
C LEU A 34 -11.04 1.26 -40.44
N GLN A 35 -11.47 0.01 -40.65
CA GLN A 35 -11.94 -0.85 -39.56
C GLN A 35 -10.82 -1.14 -38.56
N ARG A 36 -9.62 -1.51 -39.02
CA ARG A 36 -8.48 -1.81 -38.15
C ARG A 36 -8.06 -0.60 -37.31
N ARG A 37 -8.07 0.60 -37.91
CA ARG A 37 -7.83 1.85 -37.17
C ARG A 37 -8.87 2.10 -36.07
N LYS A 38 -10.16 1.90 -36.37
CA LYS A 38 -11.23 2.02 -35.37
C LYS A 38 -11.08 1.00 -34.24
N ASP A 39 -10.67 -0.23 -34.58
CA ASP A 39 -10.45 -1.30 -33.60
C ASP A 39 -9.24 -1.00 -32.69
N GLU A 40 -8.16 -0.43 -33.23
CA GLU A 40 -7.00 0.02 -32.44
C GLU A 40 -7.36 1.13 -31.44
N GLU A 41 -8.19 2.10 -31.86
CA GLU A 41 -8.73 3.14 -30.97
C GLU A 41 -9.62 2.54 -29.86
N LEU A 42 -10.43 1.53 -30.19
CA LEU A 42 -11.28 0.82 -29.23
C LEU A 42 -10.44 0.04 -28.22
N ILE A 43 -9.39 -0.66 -28.65
CA ILE A 43 -8.45 -1.39 -27.78
C ILE A 43 -7.77 -0.41 -26.82
N ALA A 44 -7.30 0.74 -27.31
CA ALA A 44 -6.69 1.77 -26.46
C ALA A 44 -7.68 2.30 -25.40
N LEU A 45 -8.96 2.48 -25.76
CA LEU A 45 -10.01 2.91 -24.84
C LEU A 45 -10.32 1.84 -23.78
N VAL A 46 -10.46 0.57 -24.19
CA VAL A 46 -10.67 -0.56 -23.27
C VAL A 46 -9.53 -0.67 -22.27
N ASN A 47 -8.27 -0.62 -22.73
CA ASN A 47 -7.10 -0.62 -21.86
C ASN A 47 -7.12 0.53 -20.84
N ARG A 48 -7.61 1.71 -21.23
CA ARG A 48 -7.74 2.87 -20.32
C ARG A 48 -8.84 2.66 -19.29
N ILE A 49 -9.96 2.05 -19.68
CA ILE A 49 -11.07 1.70 -18.79
C ILE A 49 -10.64 0.63 -17.79
N GLU A 50 -9.92 -0.41 -18.23
CA GLU A 50 -9.40 -1.46 -17.36
C GLU A 50 -8.40 -0.92 -16.33
N LYS A 51 -7.45 -0.07 -16.74
CA LYS A 51 -6.53 0.61 -15.81
C LYS A 51 -7.29 1.44 -14.76
N ARG A 52 -8.36 2.14 -15.16
CA ARG A 52 -9.21 2.91 -14.22
C ARG A 52 -9.99 1.99 -13.28
N ARG A 53 -10.51 0.85 -13.76
CA ARG A 53 -11.20 -0.16 -12.93
C ARG A 53 -10.24 -0.79 -11.92
N ALA A 54 -9.04 -1.19 -12.34
CA ALA A 54 -8.00 -1.72 -11.47
C ALA A 54 -7.63 -0.73 -10.36
N LYS A 55 -7.40 0.54 -10.70
CA LYS A 55 -7.11 1.60 -9.72
C LYS A 55 -8.26 1.81 -8.72
N ARG A 56 -9.51 1.72 -9.19
CA ARG A 56 -10.70 1.85 -8.33
C ARG A 56 -10.86 0.64 -7.39
N ALA A 57 -10.59 -0.57 -7.90
CA ALA A 57 -10.58 -1.79 -7.11
C ALA A 57 -9.47 -1.77 -6.04
N GLU A 58 -8.28 -1.27 -6.36
CA GLU A 58 -7.17 -1.10 -5.40
C GLU A 58 -7.49 -0.05 -4.32
N GLN A 59 -8.14 1.05 -4.69
CA GLN A 59 -8.64 2.05 -3.72
C GLN A 59 -9.72 1.47 -2.80
N GLN A 60 -10.62 0.64 -3.32
CA GLN A 60 -11.64 -0.03 -2.50
C GLN A 60 -11.02 -1.12 -1.61
N ALA A 61 -10.10 -1.93 -2.12
CA ALA A 61 -9.41 -2.97 -1.36
C ALA A 61 -8.54 -2.38 -0.24
N SER A 62 -7.83 -1.28 -0.48
CA SER A 62 -7.06 -0.57 0.56
C SER A 62 -7.96 0.11 1.60
N GLY A 63 -9.17 0.52 1.22
CA GLY A 63 -10.21 1.01 2.15
C GLY A 63 -10.79 -0.12 3.01
N GLN A 64 -11.18 -1.23 2.40
CA GLN A 64 -11.76 -2.41 3.05
C GLN A 64 -10.76 -3.09 3.98
N THR A 65 -9.54 -3.36 3.53
CA THR A 65 -8.47 -3.92 4.40
C THR A 65 -8.13 -3.00 5.56
N ARG A 66 -8.24 -1.67 5.40
CA ARG A 66 -8.07 -0.71 6.50
C ARG A 66 -9.25 -0.71 7.46
N CYS A 67 -10.48 -0.85 6.98
CA CYS A 67 -11.67 -0.98 7.82
C CYS A 67 -11.71 -2.31 8.57
N GLU A 68 -11.48 -3.44 7.89
CA GLU A 68 -11.42 -4.78 8.48
C GLU A 68 -10.27 -4.92 9.48
N PHE A 69 -9.12 -4.31 9.21
CA PHE A 69 -8.01 -4.26 10.18
C PHE A 69 -8.36 -3.43 11.42
N LEU A 70 -9.12 -2.33 11.26
CA LEU A 70 -9.60 -1.52 12.37
C LEU A 70 -10.70 -2.22 13.17
N GLU A 71 -11.59 -2.97 12.51
CA GLU A 71 -12.63 -3.77 13.17
C GLU A 71 -12.05 -4.99 13.90
N ARG A 72 -11.11 -5.73 13.29
CA ARG A 72 -10.37 -6.80 13.99
C ARG A 72 -9.60 -6.25 15.19
N LYS A 73 -8.97 -5.08 15.07
CA LYS A 73 -8.32 -4.43 16.22
C LYS A 73 -9.32 -4.05 17.31
N LYS A 74 -10.52 -3.61 16.95
CA LYS A 74 -11.56 -3.24 17.92
C LYS A 74 -12.10 -4.49 18.64
N GLN A 75 -12.34 -5.57 17.90
CA GLN A 75 -12.73 -6.87 18.46
C GLN A 75 -11.64 -7.49 19.35
N ASP A 76 -10.37 -7.39 18.96
CA ASP A 76 -9.24 -7.82 19.80
C ASP A 76 -9.10 -6.96 21.07
N GLU A 77 -9.26 -5.63 20.96
CA GLU A 77 -9.25 -4.74 22.13
C GLU A 77 -10.42 -5.01 23.08
N ASP A 78 -11.62 -5.29 22.57
CA ASP A 78 -12.80 -5.64 23.37
C ASP A 78 -12.64 -7.03 24.02
N ALA A 79 -12.06 -8.01 23.32
CA ALA A 79 -11.73 -9.33 23.87
C ALA A 79 -10.60 -9.24 24.93
N ILE A 80 -9.61 -8.38 24.72
CA ILE A 80 -8.56 -8.08 25.69
C ILE A 80 -9.15 -7.32 26.89
N HIS A 81 -10.11 -6.40 26.70
CA HIS A 81 -10.81 -5.72 27.78
C HIS A 81 -11.68 -6.67 28.60
N ALA A 82 -12.36 -7.63 27.98
CA ALA A 82 -13.14 -8.65 28.67
C ALA A 82 -12.25 -9.61 29.47
N LYS A 83 -11.11 -10.04 28.90
CA LYS A 83 -10.09 -10.86 29.60
C LYS A 83 -9.42 -10.08 30.73
N LYS A 84 -9.12 -8.78 30.53
CA LYS A 84 -8.60 -7.89 31.57
C LYS A 84 -9.63 -7.63 32.67
N LYS A 85 -10.92 -7.46 32.35
CA LYS A 85 -11.98 -7.28 33.36
C LYS A 85 -12.13 -8.53 34.23
N LYS A 86 -12.14 -9.73 33.62
CA LYS A 86 -12.15 -11.01 34.34
C LYS A 86 -10.88 -11.21 35.20
N ALA A 87 -9.71 -10.81 34.72
CA ALA A 87 -8.46 -10.86 35.49
C ALA A 87 -8.39 -9.81 36.62
N LEU A 88 -8.95 -8.61 36.39
CA LEU A 88 -9.05 -7.54 37.40
C LEU A 88 -10.00 -7.94 38.52
N THR A 89 -11.15 -8.56 38.23
CA THR A 89 -12.07 -9.05 39.27
C THR A 89 -11.43 -10.14 40.15
N ASN A 90 -10.55 -10.99 39.59
CA ASN A 90 -9.77 -11.97 40.37
C ASN A 90 -8.62 -11.32 41.17
N MET A 91 -8.02 -10.23 40.69
CA MET A 91 -6.95 -9.50 41.40
C MET A 91 -7.46 -8.55 42.49
N THR A 92 -8.69 -8.03 42.36
CA THR A 92 -9.29 -7.11 43.35
C THR A 92 -9.47 -7.76 44.73
N HIS A 93 -9.60 -9.09 44.81
CA HIS A 93 -9.68 -9.79 46.09
C HIS A 93 -8.33 -9.96 46.83
N GLN A 94 -7.19 -9.72 46.16
CA GLN A 94 -5.86 -9.93 46.75
C GLN A 94 -5.09 -8.64 47.06
N TYR A 95 -5.61 -7.45 46.73
CA TYR A 95 -4.83 -6.20 46.75
C TYR A 95 -5.55 -4.99 47.37
N VAL A 96 -6.31 -5.21 48.46
CA VAL A 96 -6.96 -4.14 49.24
C VAL A 96 -5.95 -3.15 49.88
N GLY A 97 -4.65 -3.48 49.94
CA GLY A 97 -3.63 -2.63 50.58
C GLY A 97 -2.96 -1.56 49.72
N ILE A 98 -3.12 -1.54 48.38
CA ILE A 98 -2.35 -0.64 47.49
C ILE A 98 -3.27 0.24 46.62
N GLN A 99 -4.40 0.68 47.19
CA GLN A 99 -5.31 1.64 46.53
C GLN A 99 -5.39 3.01 47.23
N GLN A 100 -4.64 3.25 48.31
CA GLN A 100 -4.63 4.55 49.00
C GLN A 100 -3.66 5.59 48.41
N LYS A 101 -2.94 5.31 47.31
CA LYS A 101 -1.98 6.28 46.73
C LYS A 101 -2.34 6.87 45.36
N SER A 102 -3.50 6.56 44.78
CA SER A 102 -3.89 7.15 43.48
C SER A 102 -4.90 8.31 43.57
N GLU A 103 -5.53 8.57 44.72
CA GLU A 103 -6.43 9.71 44.91
C GLU A 103 -5.70 11.00 45.29
N GLY A 104 -4.62 11.35 44.56
CA GLY A 104 -3.74 12.44 44.96
C GLY A 104 -3.24 13.40 43.89
N ARG A 105 -3.45 13.15 42.58
CA ARG A 105 -3.04 14.11 41.54
C ARG A 105 -3.99 14.13 40.35
N LYS A 106 -5.01 14.99 40.43
CA LYS A 106 -5.57 15.67 39.26
C LYS A 106 -4.44 16.46 38.60
N GLY A 107 -3.79 15.88 37.60
CA GLY A 107 -2.72 16.53 36.85
C GLY A 107 -2.71 15.99 35.43
N ALA A 108 -3.10 16.84 34.48
CA ALA A 108 -3.01 16.70 33.02
C ALA A 108 -3.05 15.27 32.47
N LYS A 109 -4.17 14.90 31.82
CA LYS A 109 -4.31 13.66 31.03
C LYS A 109 -3.04 13.44 30.21
N LYS A 110 -2.21 12.45 30.62
CA LYS A 110 -0.92 12.19 29.97
C LYS A 110 -1.18 12.04 28.47
N GLN A 111 -0.62 12.95 27.68
CA GLN A 111 -0.86 13.01 26.25
C GLN A 111 -0.49 11.67 25.62
N THR A 112 -1.42 11.10 24.85
CA THR A 112 -1.24 9.77 24.26
C THR A 112 -0.10 9.80 23.24
N LYS A 113 0.54 8.64 22.97
CA LYS A 113 1.59 8.54 21.94
C LYS A 113 1.10 9.05 20.56
N ARG A 114 -0.19 8.85 20.25
CA ARG A 114 -0.85 9.33 19.02
C ARG A 114 -0.91 10.85 18.96
N GLU A 115 -1.33 11.50 20.04
CA GLU A 115 -1.41 12.95 20.14
C GLU A 115 -0.01 13.58 20.11
N LYS A 116 0.97 12.98 20.79
CA LYS A 116 2.38 13.42 20.72
C LYS A 116 2.92 13.34 19.29
N LYS A 117 2.68 12.22 18.59
CA LYS A 117 3.07 12.08 17.18
C LYS A 117 2.40 13.14 16.31
N LYS A 118 1.11 13.37 16.49
CA LYS A 118 0.36 14.39 15.72
C LYS A 118 0.91 15.79 15.97
N LYS A 119 1.19 16.14 17.23
CA LYS A 119 1.80 17.42 17.61
C LYS A 119 3.17 17.60 16.96
N ILE A 120 4.08 16.64 17.13
CA ILE A 120 5.43 16.70 16.55
C ILE A 120 5.40 16.85 15.02
N LEU A 121 4.50 16.14 14.34
CA LEU A 121 4.37 16.25 12.88
C LEU A 121 3.77 17.59 12.44
N ALA A 122 2.85 18.16 13.22
CA ALA A 122 2.32 19.49 12.97
C ALA A 122 3.42 20.55 13.16
N ASP A 123 4.22 20.46 14.23
CA ASP A 123 5.33 21.37 14.53
C ASP A 123 6.41 21.33 13.44
N ARG A 124 6.66 20.16 12.84
CA ARG A 124 7.61 19.99 11.72
C ARG A 124 7.06 20.51 10.39
N ARG A 125 5.75 20.61 10.22
CA ARG A 125 5.13 20.98 8.95
C ARG A 125 5.15 22.50 8.79
N LYS A 126 6.10 23.00 8.00
CA LYS A 126 6.12 24.42 7.61
C LYS A 126 4.95 24.72 6.67
N PRO A 127 4.13 25.75 6.93
CA PRO A 127 3.12 26.20 5.99
C PRO A 127 3.81 26.66 4.69
N LEU A 128 3.23 26.29 3.55
CA LEU A 128 3.78 26.63 2.24
C LEU A 128 3.05 27.86 1.71
N SER A 129 3.77 28.97 1.53
CA SER A 129 3.28 30.16 0.84
C SER A 129 3.90 30.21 -0.55
N VAL A 130 3.07 30.10 -1.60
CA VAL A 130 3.50 30.09 -3.00
C VAL A 130 2.77 31.10 -3.89
N ASP A 131 1.65 31.65 -3.42
CA ASP A 131 0.73 32.45 -4.25
C ASP A 131 1.31 33.79 -4.72
N HIS A 132 2.38 34.28 -4.08
CA HIS A 132 3.01 35.56 -4.36
C HIS A 132 4.46 35.41 -4.87
N LEU A 133 4.87 34.22 -5.32
CA LEU A 133 6.22 33.95 -5.81
C LEU A 133 6.29 34.06 -7.35
N ASN A 134 7.43 34.56 -7.85
CA ASN A 134 7.75 34.58 -9.28
C ASN A 134 8.34 33.22 -9.73
N ASP A 135 8.38 32.95 -11.04
CA ASP A 135 8.79 31.65 -11.61
C ASP A 135 10.18 31.18 -11.15
N ASP A 136 11.18 32.07 -11.12
CA ASP A 136 12.53 31.73 -10.63
C ASP A 136 12.49 31.30 -9.15
N LYS A 137 11.72 32.03 -8.32
CA LYS A 137 11.59 31.73 -6.88
C LYS A 137 10.77 30.45 -6.64
N LEU A 138 9.81 30.14 -7.50
CA LEU A 138 9.07 28.89 -7.45
C LEU A 138 9.98 27.70 -7.76
N THR A 139 10.88 27.86 -8.73
CA THR A 139 11.89 26.85 -9.08
C THR A 139 12.85 26.59 -7.92
N ASP A 140 13.37 27.63 -7.29
CA ASP A 140 14.21 27.51 -6.09
C ASP A 140 13.46 26.83 -4.93
N LYS A 141 12.19 27.20 -4.72
CA LYS A 141 11.37 26.58 -3.65
C LYS A 141 11.09 25.11 -3.93
N ALA A 142 10.84 24.74 -5.19
CA ALA A 142 10.67 23.35 -5.59
C ALA A 142 11.96 22.53 -5.33
N ASN A 143 13.12 23.09 -5.66
CA ASN A 143 14.41 22.47 -5.39
C ASN A 143 14.66 22.29 -3.88
N GLU A 144 14.36 23.30 -3.05
CA GLU A 144 14.48 23.21 -1.60
C GLU A 144 13.58 22.11 -1.01
N LEU A 145 12.32 22.03 -1.45
CA LEU A 145 11.38 21.00 -1.02
C LEU A 145 11.83 19.61 -1.47
N TRP A 146 12.38 19.49 -2.67
CA TRP A 146 12.94 18.25 -3.17
C TRP A 146 14.14 17.78 -2.34
N GLN A 147 15.09 18.66 -2.03
CA GLN A 147 16.21 18.35 -1.14
C GLN A 147 15.74 17.94 0.26
N CYS A 148 14.75 18.63 0.82
CA CYS A 148 14.16 18.27 2.11
C CYS A 148 13.52 16.87 2.07
N LEU A 149 12.83 16.52 0.98
CA LEU A 149 12.26 15.19 0.79
C LEU A 149 13.35 14.12 0.72
N MET A 150 14.43 14.36 -0.02
CA MET A 150 15.56 13.43 -0.13
C MET A 150 16.22 13.18 1.23
N GLN A 151 16.43 14.24 2.01
CA GLN A 151 16.98 14.13 3.36
C GLN A 151 16.08 13.27 4.28
N LEU A 152 14.77 13.48 4.26
CA LEU A 152 13.82 12.68 5.04
C LEU A 152 13.79 11.21 4.60
N GLU A 153 13.92 10.95 3.30
CA GLU A 153 13.96 9.61 2.75
C GLU A 153 15.24 8.87 3.18
N ALA A 154 16.39 9.54 3.16
CA ALA A 154 17.65 9.01 3.65
C ALA A 154 17.59 8.68 5.17
N GLU A 155 17.08 9.60 5.99
CA GLU A 155 16.90 9.34 7.43
C GLU A 155 15.96 8.16 7.70
N LYS A 156 14.88 8.02 6.91
CA LYS A 156 13.96 6.88 7.01
C LYS A 156 14.67 5.57 6.66
N TYR A 157 15.52 5.58 5.64
CA TYR A 157 16.31 4.41 5.26
C TYR A 157 17.24 3.98 6.39
N ASP A 158 18.04 4.90 6.93
CA ASP A 158 18.98 4.61 8.03
C ASP A 158 18.28 4.08 9.28
N LEU A 159 17.12 4.65 9.62
CA LEU A 159 16.30 4.17 10.74
C LEU A 159 15.75 2.77 10.50
N ASN A 160 15.37 2.44 9.26
CA ASN A 160 14.92 1.10 8.90
C ASN A 160 16.07 0.08 8.99
N GLU A 161 17.26 0.43 8.52
CA GLU A 161 18.44 -0.44 8.62
C GLU A 161 18.83 -0.66 10.09
N LYS A 162 18.85 0.41 10.90
CA LYS A 162 19.05 0.29 12.36
C LYS A 162 18.00 -0.61 13.00
N LEU A 163 16.72 -0.48 12.63
CA LEU A 163 15.66 -1.31 13.16
C LEU A 163 15.84 -2.79 12.79
N LYS A 164 16.25 -3.10 11.56
CA LYS A 164 16.58 -4.48 11.14
C LYS A 164 17.69 -5.06 12.00
N ARG A 165 18.76 -4.30 12.21
CA ARG A 165 19.88 -4.72 13.07
C ARG A 165 19.44 -4.95 14.51
N GLN A 166 18.69 -4.03 15.10
CA GLN A 166 18.16 -4.17 16.46
C GLN A 166 17.25 -5.40 16.61
N LYS A 167 16.41 -5.70 15.61
CA LYS A 167 15.60 -6.92 15.62
C LYS A 167 16.46 -8.18 15.65
N TYR A 168 17.52 -8.22 14.85
CA TYR A 168 18.48 -9.31 14.86
C TYR A 168 19.17 -9.46 16.22
N ASP A 169 19.70 -8.37 16.79
CA ASP A 169 20.39 -8.39 18.08
C ASP A 169 19.45 -8.86 19.20
N VAL A 170 18.19 -8.40 19.21
CA VAL A 170 17.17 -8.85 20.18
C VAL A 170 16.85 -10.33 20.03
N THR A 171 16.71 -10.83 18.80
CA THR A 171 16.41 -12.24 18.55
C THR A 171 17.58 -13.13 18.99
N THR A 172 18.79 -12.74 18.62
CA THR A 172 20.03 -13.45 18.96
C THR A 172 20.26 -13.48 20.48
N THR A 173 20.13 -12.34 21.16
CA THR A 173 20.25 -12.26 22.62
C THR A 173 19.17 -13.08 23.33
N PHE A 174 17.93 -13.06 22.85
CA PHE A 174 16.86 -13.89 23.38
C PHE A 174 17.20 -15.39 23.28
N THR A 175 17.68 -15.85 22.11
CA THR A 175 18.13 -17.24 21.92
C THR A 175 19.26 -17.62 22.87
N TYR A 176 20.27 -16.76 23.03
CA TYR A 176 21.38 -17.02 23.97
C TYR A 176 20.90 -17.11 25.42
N LEU A 177 19.99 -16.23 25.84
CA LEU A 177 19.41 -16.29 27.19
C LEU A 177 18.59 -17.57 27.40
N GLN A 178 17.85 -18.02 26.38
CA GLN A 178 17.10 -19.26 26.45
C GLN A 178 18.03 -20.48 26.61
N VAL A 179 19.08 -20.57 25.81
CA VAL A 179 20.09 -21.65 25.92
C VAL A 179 20.81 -21.60 27.27
N ALA A 180 21.19 -20.42 27.75
CA ALA A 180 21.81 -20.25 29.06
C ALA A 180 20.88 -20.71 30.20
N PHE A 181 19.58 -20.46 30.08
CA PHE A 181 18.58 -20.88 31.05
C PHE A 181 18.34 -22.40 31.04
N GLU A 182 18.27 -23.01 29.85
CA GLU A 182 18.12 -24.45 29.69
C GLU A 182 19.34 -25.22 30.21
N THR A 183 20.55 -24.74 29.91
CA THR A 183 21.81 -25.32 30.41
C THR A 183 21.95 -25.15 31.93
N ALA A 184 21.49 -24.03 32.50
CA ALA A 184 21.44 -23.83 33.96
C ALA A 184 20.45 -24.79 34.65
N LYS A 185 19.29 -25.07 34.04
CA LYS A 185 18.32 -26.05 34.55
C LYS A 185 18.85 -27.48 34.52
N GLY A 186 19.71 -27.84 33.56
CA GLY A 186 20.36 -29.15 33.51
C GLY A 186 21.44 -29.37 34.58
N ARG A 187 21.88 -28.32 35.27
CA ARG A 187 23.04 -28.37 36.20
C ARG A 187 22.66 -28.64 37.66
N GLY A 188 21.40 -28.93 37.96
CA GLY A 188 20.87 -29.04 39.32
C GLY A 188 20.13 -30.34 39.63
N LYS A 189 20.79 -31.51 39.54
CA LYS A 189 20.48 -32.72 40.32
C LYS A 189 21.67 -33.69 40.41
N GLY A 190 22.82 -33.22 40.89
CA GLY A 190 23.84 -34.10 41.47
C GLY A 190 23.53 -34.32 42.95
N LYS A 191 22.90 -35.44 43.30
CA LYS A 191 22.76 -35.88 44.70
C LYS A 191 24.16 -36.16 45.26
N MET A 192 24.80 -35.18 45.89
CA MET A 192 25.85 -35.41 46.88
C MET A 192 25.17 -35.81 48.20
N GLY A 193 24.75 -37.07 48.29
CA GLY A 193 24.25 -37.67 49.51
C GLY A 193 25.25 -38.73 49.96
N GLY A 194 26.13 -38.35 50.89
CA GLY A 194 27.17 -39.21 51.42
C GLY A 194 26.62 -40.49 52.05
N ARG A 195 27.44 -41.54 51.98
CA ARG A 195 27.38 -42.68 52.90
C ARG A 195 28.82 -43.01 53.31
N LEU A 196 29.27 -42.30 54.34
CA LEU A 196 30.27 -42.81 55.27
C LEU A 196 29.51 -43.58 56.35
N ARG A 197 29.58 -44.91 56.29
CA ARG A 197 29.71 -45.85 57.41
C ARG A 197 29.64 -47.28 56.90
#